data_AF-A0A3B3REP8-F1
#
_entry.id   AF-A0A3B3REP8-F1
#
_cell.length_a   1.000
_cell.length_b   1.000
_cell.length_c   1.000
_cell.angle_alpha   90.00
_cell.angle_beta   90.00
_cell.angle_gamma   90.00
#
_symmetry.space_group_name_H-M   'P 1'
#
loop_
_entity.id
_entity.type
_entity.pdbx_description
1 polymer ?
#
loop_
_entity_poly.entity_id
_entity_poly.type
_entity_poly.pdbx_seq_one_letter_code
_entity_poly.pdbx_strand_id
1 'polypeptide(L)' 'MSAFSRSFFFLRPTLRSLIASKAGISSKPAKHNLTVAQEQTIAMVSFFAAVMVPSGWILANLEEYKKR' A
#
# COMPACT_ATOMS: atom_id res chain seq x y z
N MET A 1 -9.79 27.16 31.93
CA MET A 1 -9.91 26.34 30.70
C MET A 1 -8.99 25.11 30.80
N SER A 2 -9.36 24.03 31.50
CA SER A 2 -8.46 22.87 31.70
C SER A 2 -9.12 21.48 31.60
N ALA A 3 -10.37 21.40 31.13
CA ALA A 3 -11.06 20.11 30.97
C ALA A 3 -10.60 19.37 29.70
N PHE A 4 -10.26 20.10 28.64
CA PHE A 4 -9.88 19.51 27.35
C PHE A 4 -8.57 18.70 27.41
N SER A 5 -7.60 19.12 28.22
CA SER A 5 -6.29 18.45 28.34
C SER A 5 -6.34 17.12 29.10
N ARG A 6 -7.34 16.89 29.96
CA ARG A 6 -7.48 15.65 30.72
C ARG A 6 -8.06 14.50 29.88
N SER A 7 -8.91 14.82 28.91
CA SER A 7 -9.54 13.82 28.03
C SER A 7 -8.51 13.07 27.16
N PHE A 8 -7.45 13.75 26.71
CA PHE A 8 -6.37 13.11 25.93
C PHE A 8 -5.52 12.14 26.74
N PHE A 9 -5.54 12.22 28.08
CA PHE A 9 -4.77 11.30 28.92
C PHE A 9 -5.36 9.88 28.90
N PHE A 10 -6.68 9.77 28.77
CA PHE A 10 -7.39 8.49 28.67
C PHE A 10 -7.20 7.77 27.32
N LEU A 11 -6.72 8.47 26.29
CA LEU A 11 -6.38 7.91 24.98
C LEU A 11 -4.93 7.41 24.90
N ARG A 12 -4.13 7.60 25.95
CA ARG A 12 -2.74 7.11 26.01
C ARG A 12 -2.62 5.57 26.11
N PRO A 13 -3.48 4.84 26.87
CA PRO A 13 -3.38 3.38 26.98
C PRO A 13 -3.74 2.66 25.68
N THR A 14 -4.71 3.18 24.91
CA THR A 14 -5.10 2.61 23.61
C THR A 14 -3.96 2.70 22.59
N LEU A 15 -3.21 3.80 22.59
CA LEU A 15 -1.99 3.95 21.78
C LEU A 15 -0.85 3.01 22.20
N ARG A 16 -0.79 2.59 23.47
CA ARG A 16 0.24 1.63 23.93
C ARG A 16 -0.01 0.20 23.43
N SER A 17 -1.27 -0.19 23.17
CA SER A 17 -1.57 -1.51 22.60
C SER A 17 -1.16 -1.65 21.12
N LEU A 18 -0.98 -0.52 20.42
CA LEU A 18 -0.47 -0.47 19.04
C LEU A 18 1.05 -0.64 18.96
N ILE A 19 1.74 -0.75 20.10
CA ILE A 19 3.16 -1.13 20.15
C ILE A 19 3.20 -2.63 19.87
N ALA A 20 3.05 -3.01 18.60
CA ALA A 20 3.29 -4.35 18.12
C ALA A 20 4.66 -4.80 18.63
N SER A 21 4.74 -6.01 19.18
CA SER A 21 6.00 -6.63 19.59
C SER A 21 6.96 -6.61 18.41
N LYS A 22 7.89 -5.65 18.40
CA LYS A 22 8.94 -5.59 17.39
C LYS A 22 9.89 -6.73 17.71
N ALA A 23 9.72 -7.86 17.04
CA ALA A 23 10.84 -8.77 16.81
C ALA A 23 12.01 -7.90 16.31
N GLY A 24 13.20 -8.06 16.89
CA GLY A 24 14.41 -7.27 16.58
C GLY A 24 14.98 -7.53 15.19
N ILE A 25 14.11 -7.64 14.18
CA ILE A 25 14.46 -7.82 12.79
C ILE A 25 14.84 -6.44 12.26
N SER A 26 16.14 -6.26 12.07
CA SER A 26 16.73 -5.11 11.40
C SER A 26 17.26 -5.57 10.04
N SER A 27 16.92 -4.82 8.99
CA SER A 27 17.48 -5.04 7.65
C SER A 27 18.67 -4.12 7.44
N LYS A 28 19.68 -4.62 6.71
CA LYS A 28 20.75 -3.76 6.18
C LYS A 28 20.13 -2.72 5.22
N PRO A 29 20.72 -1.51 5.12
CA PRO A 29 20.26 -0.51 4.16
C PRO A 29 20.29 -1.06 2.74
N ALA A 30 19.42 -0.52 1.89
CA ALA A 30 19.32 -0.95 0.50
C ALA A 30 20.66 -0.76 -0.21
N LYS A 31 21.11 -1.79 -0.94
CA LYS A 31 22.33 -1.69 -1.76
C LYS A 31 22.18 -0.67 -2.90
N HIS A 32 20.96 -0.56 -3.42
CA HIS A 32 20.56 0.45 -4.39
C HIS A 32 19.30 1.12 -3.86
N ASN A 33 19.34 2.43 -3.69
CA ASN A 33 18.17 3.17 -3.21
C ASN A 33 17.21 3.33 -4.39
N LEU A 34 16.04 2.73 -4.28
CA LEU A 34 14.99 2.96 -5.27
C LEU A 34 14.44 4.36 -5.10
N THR A 35 14.48 5.14 -6.17
CA THR A 35 13.90 6.48 -6.16
C THR A 35 12.40 6.40 -6.42
N VAL A 36 11.60 6.99 -5.52
CA VAL A 36 10.13 6.98 -5.62
C VAL A 36 9.66 7.67 -6.91
N ALA A 37 10.35 8.75 -7.29
CA ALA A 37 9.98 9.59 -8.42
C ALA A 37 10.04 8.89 -9.79
N GLN A 38 10.86 7.86 -9.95
CA GLN A 38 11.09 7.24 -11.26
C GLN A 38 10.94 5.72 -11.20
N GLU A 39 11.88 5.03 -10.58
CA GLU A 39 11.99 3.57 -10.67
C GLU A 39 10.77 2.86 -10.08
N GLN A 40 10.33 3.29 -8.90
CA GLN A 40 9.19 2.66 -8.22
C GLN A 40 7.88 2.96 -8.96
N THR A 41 7.71 4.18 -9.47
CA THR A 41 6.50 4.57 -10.20
C THR A 41 6.39 3.80 -11.52
N ILE A 42 7.48 3.70 -12.28
CA ILE A 42 7.52 2.95 -13.55
C ILE A 42 7.25 1.46 -13.29
N ALA A 43 7.89 0.86 -12.29
CA ALA A 43 7.69 -0.54 -11.94
C ALA A 43 6.25 -0.84 -11.52
N MET A 44 5.64 0.06 -10.74
CA MET A 44 4.26 -0.12 -10.29
C MET A 44 3.29 -0.03 -11.46
N VAL A 45 3.41 1.01 -12.28
CA VAL A 45 2.53 1.22 -13.44
C VAL A 45 2.68 0.09 -14.46
N SER A 46 3.90 -0.38 -14.72
CA SER A 46 4.13 -1.48 -15.65
C SER A 46 3.53 -2.79 -15.15
N PHE A 47 3.64 -3.08 -13.85
CA PHE A 47 3.01 -4.25 -13.24
C PHE A 47 1.49 -4.21 -13.38
N PHE A 48 0.86 -3.07 -13.07
CA PHE A 48 -0.58 -2.91 -13.24
C PHE A 48 -1.01 -3.03 -14.69
N ALA A 49 -0.29 -2.39 -15.62
CA ALA A 49 -0.59 -2.46 -17.04
C ALA A 49 -0.48 -3.90 -17.57
N ALA A 50 0.55 -4.65 -17.16
CA ALA A 50 0.75 -6.04 -17.58
C ALA A 50 -0.43 -6.96 -17.20
N VAL A 51 -1.13 -6.68 -16.11
CA VAL A 51 -2.31 -7.46 -15.69
C VAL A 51 -3.61 -6.88 -16.27
N MET A 52 -3.79 -5.56 -16.20
CA MET A 52 -5.04 -4.92 -16.59
C MET A 52 -5.26 -4.88 -18.10
N VAL A 53 -4.21 -4.72 -18.91
CA VAL A 53 -4.34 -4.65 -20.37
C VAL A 53 -4.91 -5.96 -20.95
N PRO A 54 -4.32 -7.15 -20.71
CA PRO A 54 -4.88 -8.39 -21.25
C PRO A 54 -6.27 -8.69 -20.68
N SER A 55 -6.46 -8.45 -19.38
CA SER A 55 -7.77 -8.67 -18.74
C SER A 55 -8.84 -7.74 -19.31
N GLY A 56 -8.52 -6.46 -19.51
CA GLY A 56 -9.41 -5.48 -20.11
C GLY A 56 -9.75 -5.81 -21.56
N TRP A 57 -8.78 -6.30 -22.33
CA TRP A 57 -9.03 -6.76 -23.70
C TRP A 57 -10.04 -7.92 -23.74
N ILE A 58 -9.86 -8.93 -22.88
CA ILE A 58 -10.79 -10.07 -22.80
C ILE A 58 -12.20 -9.58 -22.43
N LEU A 59 -12.31 -8.73 -21.41
CA LEU A 59 -13.60 -8.22 -20.95
C LEU A 59 -14.30 -7.35 -22.01
N ALA A 60 -13.56 -6.55 -22.76
CA ALA A 60 -14.11 -5.70 -23.82
C ALA A 60 -14.70 -6.51 -24.98
N ASN A 61 -14.17 -7.70 -25.24
CA ASN A 61 -14.57 -8.55 -26.37
C ASN A 61 -15.59 -9.65 -26.00
N LEU A 62 -16.15 -9.63 -24.78
CA LEU A 62 -17.09 -10.68 -24.33
C LEU A 62 -18.33 -10.81 -25.23
N GLU A 63 -18.85 -9.71 -25.76
CA GLU A 63 -20.00 -9.76 -26.67
C GLU A 63 -19.66 -10.39 -28.02
N GLU A 64 -18.43 -10.16 -28.52
CA GLU A 64 -17.99 -10.74 -29.78
C GLU A 64 -17.78 -12.25 -29.61
N TYR A 65 -17.24 -12.68 -28.47
CA TYR A 65 -17.09 -14.10 -28.16
C TYR A 65 -18.43 -14.83 -28.04
N LYS A 66 -19.49 -14.14 -27.62
CA LYS A 66 -20.85 -14.72 -27.48
C LYS A 66 -21.61 -14.83 -28.80
N LYS A 67 -21.27 -14.01 -29.81
CA LYS A 67 -21.95 -13.95 -31.11
C LYS A 67 -21.40 -14.96 -32.13
N ARG A 68 -20.34 -15.69 -31.77
CA ARG A 68 -19.84 -16.86 -32.50
C ARG A 68 -20.46 -18.14 -31.94
#